data_AF-S4PRT0-F1
#
_entry.id   AF-S4PRT0-F1
#
_cell.length_a   1.000
_cell.length_b   1.000
_cell.length_c   1.000
_cell.angle_alpha   90.00
_cell.angle_beta   90.00
_cell.angle_gamma   90.00
#
_symmetry.space_group_name_H-M   'P 1'
#
loop_
_entity.id
_entity.type
_entity.pdbx_description
1 polymer ?
#
loop_
_entity_poly.entity_id
_entity_poly.type
_entity_poly.pdbx_seq_one_letter_code
_entity_poly.pdbx_strand_id
1 'polypeptide(L)'
;MYNHEMATGEIEIIINKLEILNEVSKLPFNLRKYQKPKEQLRLQHRYIDLRFPEMQNVLRQRSKMVHNMRKFLVEEHSFVEVETPTLFCRTPGGAREFVVPTHHSGLFYSLVQSPQQFKQMLMAGGID
;
A
#
# COMPACT_ATOMS: atom_id res chain seq x y z
N MET A 1 22.63 -18.52 28.52
CA MET A 1 21.93 -19.52 27.68
C MET A 1 21.43 -18.77 26.47
N TYR A 2 21.91 -19.10 25.27
CA TYR A 2 21.66 -18.31 24.06
C TYR A 2 20.37 -18.75 23.35
N ASN A 3 19.67 -17.81 22.72
CA ASN A 3 18.49 -18.11 21.90
C ASN A 3 18.81 -18.03 20.41
N HIS A 4 19.05 -19.17 19.77
CA HIS A 4 19.40 -19.23 18.34
C HIS A 4 18.22 -18.91 17.38
N GLU A 5 16.98 -18.82 17.88
CA GLU A 5 15.81 -18.50 17.04
C GLU A 5 15.61 -16.99 16.81
N MET A 6 16.35 -16.14 17.54
CA MET A 6 16.26 -14.69 17.45
C MET A 6 17.58 -14.09 16.97
N ALA A 7 17.50 -13.12 16.05
CA ALA A 7 18.69 -12.44 15.51
C ALA A 7 19.56 -11.77 16.60
N THR A 8 18.97 -11.41 17.73
CA THR A 8 19.66 -10.80 18.87
C THR A 8 19.78 -11.73 20.07
N GLY A 9 19.56 -13.04 19.92
CA GLY A 9 19.47 -13.96 21.07
C GLY A 9 20.79 -14.29 21.76
N GLU A 10 21.90 -13.73 21.29
CA GLU A 10 23.22 -13.81 21.92
C GLU A 10 23.49 -12.68 22.91
N ILE A 11 22.71 -11.59 22.85
CA ILE A 11 22.90 -10.38 23.65
C ILE A 11 21.62 -9.98 24.37
N GLU A 12 21.76 -9.30 25.49
CA GLU A 12 20.65 -8.73 26.26
C GLU A 12 20.98 -7.30 26.71
N ILE A 13 19.96 -6.54 27.11
CA ILE A 13 20.10 -5.15 27.54
C ILE A 13 19.81 -5.08 29.05
N ILE A 14 20.81 -4.67 29.83
CA ILE A 14 20.64 -4.32 31.24
C ILE A 14 20.08 -2.90 31.31
N ILE A 15 18.88 -2.74 31.86
CA ILE A 15 18.15 -1.46 31.84
C ILE A 15 18.57 -0.59 33.03
N ASN A 16 19.09 0.62 32.77
CA ASN A 16 19.39 1.62 33.80
C ASN A 16 18.21 2.56 34.10
N LYS A 17 17.41 2.91 33.08
CA LYS A 17 16.24 3.80 33.18
C LYS A 17 15.18 3.36 32.17
N LEU A 18 13.91 3.46 32.56
CA LEU A 18 12.74 3.19 31.71
C LEU A 18 11.83 4.43 31.70
N GLU A 19 11.31 4.78 30.53
CA GLU A 19 10.30 5.83 30.35
C GLU A 19 9.15 5.28 29.51
N ILE A 20 7.92 5.55 29.95
CA ILE A 20 6.71 5.13 29.23
C ILE A 20 6.34 6.22 28.24
N LEU A 21 6.53 5.96 26.94
CA LEU A 21 6.21 6.92 25.88
C LEU A 21 4.70 7.06 25.63
N ASN A 22 3.97 5.95 25.74
CA ASN A 22 2.53 5.93 25.56
C ASN A 22 1.92 4.70 26.23
N GLU A 23 0.81 4.88 26.93
CA GLU A 23 0.01 3.80 27.48
C GLU A 23 -1.02 3.32 26.46
N VAL A 24 -1.42 2.05 26.56
CA VAL A 24 -2.45 1.50 25.68
C VAL A 24 -3.44 0.68 26.48
N SER A 25 -4.72 0.85 26.16
CA SER A 25 -5.78 -0.01 26.67
C SER A 25 -5.70 -1.40 26.04
N LYS A 26 -6.57 -2.32 26.48
CA LYS A 26 -6.58 -3.70 26.01
C LYS A 26 -6.67 -3.79 24.49
N LEU A 27 -5.68 -4.43 23.86
CA LEU A 27 -5.67 -4.63 22.42
C LEU A 27 -6.78 -5.59 21.98
N PRO A 28 -7.40 -5.38 20.80
CA PRO A 28 -8.44 -6.25 20.26
C PRO A 28 -7.92 -7.66 19.92
N PHE A 29 -6.60 -7.81 19.70
CA PHE A 29 -5.93 -9.10 19.58
C PHE A 29 -4.42 -8.96 19.89
N ASN A 30 -3.79 -10.09 20.19
CA ASN A 30 -2.35 -10.15 20.47
C ASN A 30 -1.53 -10.35 19.19
N LEU A 31 -0.36 -9.72 19.13
CA LEU A 31 0.61 -9.88 18.03
C LEU A 31 1.45 -11.16 18.21
N ARG A 32 0.82 -12.33 18.17
CA ARG A 32 1.49 -13.63 18.29
C ARG A 32 1.61 -14.33 16.94
N LYS A 33 2.74 -15.00 16.70
CA LYS A 33 2.95 -15.79 15.45
C LYS A 33 1.91 -16.91 15.31
N TYR A 34 1.53 -17.53 16.43
CA TYR A 34 0.52 -18.59 16.50
C TYR A 34 -0.83 -18.03 16.97
N GLN A 35 -1.92 -18.71 16.61
CA GLN A 35 -3.30 -18.33 16.96
C GLN A 35 -3.68 -16.92 16.47
N LYS A 36 -3.45 -16.66 15.18
CA LYS A 36 -3.82 -15.36 14.59
C LYS A 36 -5.34 -15.13 14.66
N PRO A 37 -5.77 -13.89 14.88
CA PRO A 37 -7.18 -13.52 14.84
C PRO A 37 -7.79 -13.78 13.44
N LYS A 38 -9.13 -13.93 13.40
CA LYS A 38 -9.87 -14.06 12.15
C LYS A 38 -9.68 -12.84 11.24
N GLU A 39 -9.70 -13.06 9.93
CA GLU A 39 -9.46 -12.02 8.93
C GLU A 39 -10.37 -10.79 9.10
N GLN A 40 -11.66 -11.00 9.34
CA GLN A 40 -12.61 -9.90 9.56
C GLN A 40 -12.15 -8.93 10.67
N LEU A 41 -11.68 -9.48 11.80
CA LEU A 41 -11.19 -8.66 12.93
C LEU A 41 -9.86 -7.97 12.58
N ARG A 42 -9.01 -8.64 11.79
CA ARG A 42 -7.74 -8.07 11.29
C ARG A 42 -7.99 -6.91 10.33
N LEU A 43 -8.96 -7.01 9.45
CA LEU A 43 -9.34 -5.93 8.54
C LEU A 43 -9.98 -4.77 9.30
N GLN A 44 -10.83 -5.05 10.29
CA GLN A 44 -11.43 -4.04 11.15
C GLN A 44 -10.38 -3.24 11.94
N HIS A 45 -9.36 -3.91 12.49
CA HIS A 45 -8.26 -3.28 13.21
C HIS A 45 -6.94 -3.38 12.43
N ARG A 46 -6.98 -3.05 11.13
CA ARG A 46 -5.84 -3.22 10.22
C ARG A 46 -4.59 -2.48 10.70
N TYR A 47 -4.73 -1.35 11.35
CA TYR A 47 -3.60 -0.59 11.94
C TYR A 47 -2.78 -1.39 12.98
N ILE A 48 -3.40 -2.34 13.69
CA ILE A 48 -2.70 -3.26 14.60
C ILE A 48 -2.14 -4.43 13.81
N ASP A 49 -2.93 -4.99 12.90
CA ASP A 49 -2.52 -6.12 12.06
C ASP A 49 -1.27 -5.80 11.21
N LEU A 50 -1.13 -4.55 10.77
CA LEU A 50 0.06 -4.09 10.05
C LEU A 50 1.35 -4.22 10.88
N ARG A 51 1.27 -4.39 12.20
CA ARG A 51 2.44 -4.59 13.08
C ARG A 51 2.98 -6.02 13.05
N PHE A 52 2.25 -6.99 12.48
CA PHE A 52 2.79 -8.35 12.32
C PHE A 52 4.04 -8.31 11.42
N PRO A 53 5.13 -9.03 11.77
CA PRO A 53 6.35 -9.06 10.97
C PRO A 53 6.11 -9.45 9.50
N GLU A 54 5.17 -10.37 9.26
CA GLU A 54 4.76 -10.78 7.92
C GLU A 54 4.15 -9.62 7.12
N MET A 55 3.24 -8.85 7.74
CA MET A 55 2.61 -7.71 7.07
C MET A 55 3.62 -6.60 6.78
N GLN A 56 4.52 -6.32 7.72
CA GLN A 56 5.64 -5.40 7.54
C GLN A 56 6.53 -5.83 6.37
N ASN A 57 6.89 -7.11 6.32
CA ASN A 57 7.74 -7.66 5.27
C ASN A 57 7.08 -7.55 3.90
N VAL A 58 5.81 -7.94 3.77
CA VAL A 58 5.05 -7.86 2.51
C VAL A 58 5.00 -6.42 1.98
N LEU A 59 4.70 -5.43 2.83
CA LEU A 59 4.63 -4.03 2.39
C LEU A 59 6.00 -3.47 1.99
N ARG A 60 7.06 -3.78 2.74
CA ARG A 60 8.43 -3.36 2.39
C ARG A 60 8.92 -4.02 1.10
N GLN A 61 8.63 -5.30 0.91
CA GLN A 61 8.96 -6.01 -0.33
C GLN A 61 8.21 -5.41 -1.53
N ARG A 62 6.90 -5.16 -1.41
CA ARG A 62 6.12 -4.49 -2.45
C ARG A 62 6.72 -3.12 -2.80
N SER A 63 7.07 -2.32 -1.80
CA SER A 63 7.69 -1.00 -2.01
C SER A 63 9.02 -1.11 -2.75
N LYS A 64 9.91 -2.01 -2.33
CA LYS A 64 11.19 -2.26 -2.99
C LYS A 64 11.02 -2.72 -4.43
N MET A 65 10.07 -3.64 -4.67
CA MET A 65 9.78 -4.14 -6.02
C MET A 65 9.31 -3.01 -6.94
N VAL A 66 8.32 -2.21 -6.52
CA VAL A 66 7.80 -1.10 -7.33
C VAL A 66 8.88 -0.05 -7.59
N HIS A 67 9.71 0.26 -6.59
CA HIS A 67 10.83 1.18 -6.76
C HIS A 67 11.84 0.67 -7.80
N ASN A 68 12.20 -0.62 -7.74
CA ASN A 68 13.11 -1.21 -8.72
C ASN A 68 12.52 -1.23 -10.14
N MET A 69 11.22 -1.50 -10.28
CA MET A 69 10.54 -1.42 -11.57
C MET A 69 10.59 -0.01 -12.17
N ARG A 70 10.34 1.02 -11.33
CA ARG A 70 10.47 2.42 -11.76
C ARG A 70 11.88 2.76 -12.18
N LYS A 71 12.86 2.37 -11.36
CA LYS A 71 14.27 2.58 -11.64
C LYS A 71 14.66 2.00 -13.00
N PHE A 72 14.29 0.75 -13.24
CA PHE A 72 14.54 0.07 -14.51
C PHE A 72 13.91 0.80 -15.70
N LEU A 73 12.62 1.15 -15.61
CA LEU A 73 11.92 1.82 -16.73
C LEU A 73 12.47 3.22 -17.00
N VAL A 74 12.69 4.02 -15.95
CA VAL A 74 13.08 5.43 -16.09
C VAL A 74 14.58 5.58 -16.35
N GLU A 75 15.44 4.92 -15.57
CA GLU A 75 16.89 5.14 -15.65
C GLU A 75 17.54 4.29 -16.75
N GLU A 76 17.11 3.05 -16.94
CA GLU A 76 17.74 2.15 -17.92
C GLU A 76 17.07 2.24 -19.30
N HIS A 77 15.77 2.52 -19.33
CA HIS A 77 14.98 2.57 -20.58
C HIS A 77 14.40 3.95 -20.91
N SER A 78 14.74 4.99 -20.15
CA SER A 78 14.34 6.38 -20.42
C SER A 78 12.83 6.64 -20.52
N PHE A 79 11.98 5.76 -19.98
CA PHE A 79 10.54 6.01 -19.92
C PHE A 79 10.23 7.20 -19.01
N VAL A 80 9.21 7.98 -19.36
CA VAL A 80 8.69 9.07 -18.53
C VAL A 80 7.51 8.56 -17.70
N GLU A 81 7.60 8.66 -16.37
CA GLU A 81 6.46 8.39 -15.49
C GLU A 81 5.47 9.57 -15.56
N VAL A 82 4.26 9.32 -16.07
CA VAL A 82 3.21 10.33 -16.24
C VAL A 82 2.00 9.96 -15.40
N GLU A 83 1.58 10.87 -14.53
CA GLU A 83 0.33 10.75 -13.79
C GLU A 83 -0.86 11.14 -14.67
N THR A 84 -1.89 10.30 -14.71
CA THR A 84 -3.12 10.54 -15.49
C THR A 84 -4.32 10.77 -14.57
N PRO A 85 -5.29 11.64 -14.96
CA PRO A 85 -6.49 11.90 -14.17
C PRO A 85 -7.26 10.63 -13.79
N THR A 86 -7.74 10.59 -12.53
CA THR A 86 -8.54 9.48 -11.99
C THR A 86 -10.04 9.68 -12.19
N LEU A 87 -10.50 10.94 -12.20
CA LEU A 87 -11.86 11.35 -12.53
C LEU A 87 -11.93 11.67 -14.02
N PHE A 88 -12.70 10.88 -14.77
CA PHE A 88 -12.79 11.01 -16.21
C PHE A 88 -14.22 10.86 -16.73
N CYS A 89 -14.41 11.06 -18.03
CA CYS A 89 -15.70 10.77 -18.66
C CYS A 89 -15.93 9.26 -18.76
N ARG A 90 -17.21 8.87 -18.73
CA ARG A 90 -17.60 7.46 -18.79
C ARG A 90 -17.23 6.85 -20.14
N THR A 91 -16.59 5.68 -20.11
CA THR A 91 -16.27 4.90 -21.31
C THR A 91 -17.41 3.90 -21.61
N PRO A 92 -18.17 4.05 -22.70
CA PRO A 92 -19.18 3.06 -23.06
C PRO A 92 -18.52 1.75 -23.51
N GLY A 93 -19.04 0.61 -23.06
CA GLY A 93 -18.60 -0.74 -23.47
C GLY A 93 -17.76 -1.51 -22.43
N GLY A 94 -17.31 -0.87 -21.35
CA GLY A 94 -16.57 -1.50 -20.26
C GLY A 94 -17.44 -2.09 -19.14
N ALA A 95 -16.80 -2.52 -18.05
CA ALA A 95 -17.50 -2.89 -16.82
C ALA A 95 -18.24 -1.69 -16.20
N ARG A 96 -19.06 -1.91 -15.16
CA ARG A 96 -19.71 -0.80 -14.45
C ARG A 96 -18.64 0.05 -13.75
N GLU A 97 -18.64 1.34 -14.08
CA GLU A 97 -17.74 2.33 -13.47
C GLU A 97 -18.38 2.93 -12.21
N PHE A 98 -17.53 3.29 -11.23
CA PHE A 98 -17.96 4.07 -10.07
C PHE A 98 -18.17 5.52 -10.49
N VAL A 99 -19.37 6.03 -10.23
CA VAL A 99 -19.75 7.40 -10.58
C VAL A 99 -19.45 8.33 -9.41
N VAL A 100 -18.84 9.48 -9.70
CA VAL A 100 -18.53 10.54 -8.74
C VAL A 100 -19.33 11.78 -9.13
N PRO A 101 -20.30 12.23 -8.30
CA PRO A 101 -21.11 13.40 -8.60
C PRO A 101 -20.26 14.68 -8.60
N THR A 102 -20.64 15.61 -9.48
CA THR A 102 -20.06 16.96 -9.49
C THR A 102 -21.01 17.97 -8.86
N HIS A 103 -20.51 19.17 -8.59
CA HIS A 103 -21.36 20.30 -8.18
C HIS A 103 -22.28 20.79 -9.31
N HIS A 104 -22.03 20.42 -10.57
CA HIS A 104 -22.87 20.77 -11.70
C HIS A 104 -24.02 19.77 -11.82
N SER A 105 -25.25 20.28 -11.74
CA SER A 105 -26.45 19.45 -11.81
C SER A 105 -26.50 18.64 -13.11
N GLY A 106 -26.76 17.33 -12.99
CA GLY A 106 -26.84 16.41 -14.12
C GLY A 106 -25.48 15.92 -14.67
N LEU A 107 -24.35 16.40 -14.16
CA LEU A 107 -23.02 16.00 -14.60
C LEU A 107 -22.28 15.17 -13.55
N PHE A 108 -21.56 14.15 -14.03
CA PHE A 108 -20.83 13.20 -13.20
C PHE A 108 -19.49 12.85 -13.84
N TYR A 109 -18.50 12.56 -13.01
CA TYR A 109 -17.30 11.84 -13.41
C TYR A 109 -17.47 10.34 -13.19
N SER A 110 -16.59 9.56 -13.78
CA SER A 110 -16.36 8.15 -13.49
C SER A 110 -14.93 7.95 -12.99
N LEU A 111 -14.73 7.00 -12.07
CA LEU A 111 -13.40 6.44 -11.80
C LEU A 111 -12.94 5.62 -13.01
N VAL A 112 -11.75 5.93 -13.52
CA VAL A 112 -11.15 5.20 -14.64
C VAL A 112 -10.88 3.73 -14.29
N GLN A 113 -11.15 2.82 -15.22
CA GLN A 113 -10.81 1.40 -15.07
C GLN A 113 -9.32 1.14 -15.33
N SER A 114 -8.76 1.89 -16.28
CA SER A 114 -7.35 1.86 -16.65
C SER A 114 -7.00 3.18 -17.36
N PRO A 115 -5.71 3.56 -17.44
CA PRO A 115 -5.29 4.77 -18.14
C PRO A 115 -5.24 4.60 -19.68
N GLN A 116 -5.93 3.60 -20.26
CA GLN A 116 -5.76 3.21 -21.67
C GLN A 116 -5.97 4.36 -22.66
N GLN A 117 -6.98 5.22 -22.44
CA GLN A 117 -7.24 6.38 -23.30
C GLN A 117 -6.12 7.42 -23.20
N PHE A 118 -5.65 7.71 -21.99
CA PHE A 118 -4.52 8.61 -21.77
C PHE A 118 -3.23 8.05 -22.36
N LYS A 119 -2.99 6.73 -22.24
CA LYS A 119 -1.85 6.06 -22.89
C LYS A 119 -1.83 6.36 -24.39
N GLN A 120 -2.97 6.20 -25.09
CA GLN A 120 -3.05 6.49 -26.53
C GLN A 120 -2.80 7.97 -26.84
N MET A 121 -3.36 8.89 -26.04
CA MET A 121 -3.11 10.33 -26.21
C MET A 121 -1.66 10.72 -25.96
N LEU A 122 -0.99 10.09 -24.98
CA LEU A 122 0.43 10.34 -24.68
C LEU A 122 1.33 9.87 -25.82
N MET A 123 1.05 8.69 -26.41
CA MET A 123 1.75 8.24 -27.61
C MET A 123 1.53 9.20 -28.78
N ALA A 124 0.29 9.66 -29.01
CA ALA A 124 0.00 10.64 -30.05
C ALA A 124 0.67 12.01 -29.79
N GLY A 125 0.88 12.37 -28.52
CA GLY A 125 1.59 13.56 -28.08
C GLY A 125 3.11 13.46 -28.15
N GLY A 126 3.66 12.32 -28.58
CA GLY A 126 5.10 12.12 -28.73
C GLY A 126 5.85 11.90 -27.43
N ILE A 127 5.17 11.47 -26.36
CA ILE A 127 5.86 10.90 -25.19
C ILE A 127 6.26 9.47 -25.56
N ASP A 128 7.52 9.32 -25.96
CA ASP A 128 8.19 8.06 -26.30
C ASP A 128 9.43 7.87 -25.41
#